data_AF-A0A936XU27-F1
#
_entry.id   AF-A0A936XU27-F1
#
_cell.length_a   1.000
_cell.length_b   1.000
_cell.length_c   1.000
_cell.angle_alpha   90.00
_cell.angle_beta   90.00
_cell.angle_gamma   90.00
#
_symmetry.space_group_name_H-M   'P 1'
#
loop_
_entity.id
_entity.type
_entity.pdbx_description
1 polymer ?
#
loop_
_entity_poly.entity_id
_entity_poly.type
_entity_poly.pdbx_seq_one_letter_code
_entity_poly.pdbx_strand_id
1 'polypeptide(L)'
;MTNEMKNNFLNHRPLTCEALNKLQQKGYKYLQVQGYTLDHHLEYVDPHYLMLVPFKELSATRSKMDVYEAIDSDIIREWVKTADTSDRVEIFLAGAN
;
A
#
# COMPACT_ATOMS: atom_id res chain seq x y z
N MET A 1 1.04 6.21 16.96
CA MET A 1 1.48 6.18 15.55
C MET A 1 3.00 6.09 15.51
N THR A 2 3.58 5.12 14.81
CA THR A 2 5.05 5.02 14.69
C THR A 2 5.58 6.11 13.74
N ASN A 3 6.88 6.42 13.83
CA ASN A 3 7.50 7.42 12.94
C ASN A 3 7.40 7.02 11.46
N GLU A 4 7.48 5.73 11.15
CA GLU A 4 7.33 5.19 9.79
C GLU A 4 5.91 5.39 9.24
N MET A 5 4.88 5.10 10.05
CA MET A 5 3.48 5.34 9.67
C MET A 5 3.22 6.82 9.40
N LYS A 6 3.76 7.70 10.26
CA LYS A 6 3.62 9.16 10.09
C LYS A 6 4.28 9.64 8.80
N ASN A 7 5.47 9.14 8.47
CA ASN A 7 6.17 9.51 7.24
C ASN A 7 5.46 9.00 5.97
N ASN A 8 4.94 7.77 6.02
CA ASN A 8 4.18 7.20 4.90
C ASN A 8 2.90 7.99 4.65
N PHE A 9 2.19 8.39 5.72
CA PHE A 9 1.02 9.24 5.62
C PHE A 9 1.36 10.64 5.07
N LEU A 10 2.44 11.27 5.52
CA LEU A 10 2.82 12.60 5.03
C LEU A 10 3.30 12.61 3.57
N ASN A 11 3.80 11.48 3.05
CA ASN A 11 4.39 11.37 1.71
C ASN A 11 3.67 10.35 0.83
N HIS A 12 2.37 10.15 1.04
CA HIS A 12 1.59 9.24 0.21
C HIS A 12 1.30 9.84 -1.16
N ARG A 13 1.02 8.97 -2.14
CA ARG A 13 0.58 9.36 -3.48
C ARG A 13 -0.54 8.43 -3.96
N PRO A 14 -1.38 8.87 -4.92
CA PRO A 14 -2.39 8.02 -5.50
C PRO A 14 -1.79 6.72 -6.08
N LEU A 15 -2.53 5.62 -5.97
CA LEU A 15 -2.19 4.36 -6.64
C LEU A 15 -2.45 4.48 -8.14
N THR A 16 -1.39 4.50 -8.95
CA THR A 16 -1.49 4.55 -10.42
C THR A 16 -0.61 3.51 -11.09
N CYS A 17 -0.94 3.12 -12.32
CA CYS A 17 -0.09 2.24 -13.15
C CYS A 17 1.34 2.79 -13.26
N GLU A 18 1.50 4.10 -13.43
CA GLU A 18 2.81 4.75 -13.53
C GLU A 18 3.61 4.61 -12.23
N ALA A 19 2.95 4.80 -11.07
CA ALA A 19 3.59 4.68 -9.77
C ALA A 19 4.07 3.25 -9.50
N LEU A 20 3.29 2.23 -9.90
CA LEU A 20 3.67 0.81 -9.80
C LEU A 20 4.85 0.46 -10.71
N ASN A 21 4.82 0.90 -11.97
CA ASN A 21 5.91 0.67 -12.92
C ASN A 21 7.23 1.27 -12.40
N LYS A 22 7.19 2.48 -11.82
CA LYS A 22 8.35 3.13 -11.19
C LYS A 22 8.90 2.31 -10.01
N LEU A 23 8.04 1.70 -9.20
CA LEU A 23 8.46 0.84 -8.10
C LEU A 23 9.11 -0.45 -8.61
N GLN A 24 8.54 -1.09 -9.61
CA GLN A 24 9.12 -2.29 -10.23
C GLN A 24 10.51 -2.01 -10.81
N GLN A 25 10.68 -0.89 -11.52
CA GLN A 25 11.99 -0.46 -12.04
C GLN A 25 13.03 -0.24 -10.93
N LYS A 26 12.60 0.16 -9.73
CA LYS A 26 13.46 0.32 -8.54
C LYS A 26 13.73 -1.01 -7.80
N GLY A 27 13.19 -2.13 -8.29
CA GLY A 27 13.38 -3.47 -7.73
C GLY A 27 12.42 -3.84 -6.60
N TYR A 28 11.35 -3.07 -6.39
CA TYR A 28 10.28 -3.45 -5.48
C TYR A 28 9.40 -4.55 -6.10
N LYS A 29 9.05 -5.56 -5.32
CA LYS A 29 8.33 -6.77 -5.79
C LYS A 29 6.98 -6.96 -5.08
N TYR A 30 6.85 -6.44 -3.87
CA TYR A 30 5.69 -6.67 -3.01
C TYR A 30 5.16 -5.36 -2.46
N LEU A 31 3.88 -5.37 -2.09
CA LEU A 31 3.20 -4.29 -1.39
C LEU A 31 2.59 -4.87 -0.11
N GLN A 32 2.93 -4.32 1.04
CA GLN A 32 2.22 -4.59 2.29
C GLN A 32 0.91 -3.81 2.26
N VAL A 33 -0.19 -4.50 2.55
CA VAL A 33 -1.53 -3.90 2.57
C VAL A 33 -1.87 -3.52 4.01
N GLN A 34 -2.00 -2.23 4.28
CA GLN A 34 -2.35 -1.72 5.60
C GLN A 34 -3.66 -0.95 5.53
N GLY A 35 -4.68 -1.40 6.26
CA GLY A 35 -5.95 -0.70 6.39
C GLY A 35 -5.96 0.27 7.55
N TYR A 36 -6.62 1.42 7.36
CA TYR A 36 -6.65 2.50 8.34
C TYR A 36 -8.03 3.12 8.50
N THR A 37 -8.34 3.54 9.72
CA THR A 37 -9.44 4.45 10.06
C THR A 37 -9.07 5.92 9.75
N LEU A 38 -10.07 6.82 9.79
CA LEU A 38 -9.88 8.26 9.58
C LEU A 38 -8.92 8.93 10.58
N ASP A 39 -8.84 8.39 11.80
CA ASP A 39 -7.91 8.82 12.84
C ASP A 39 -6.55 8.08 12.80
N HIS A 40 -6.28 7.38 11.69
CA HIS A 40 -5.00 6.74 11.38
C HIS A 40 -4.61 5.56 12.30
N HIS A 41 -5.61 4.87 12.83
CA HIS A 41 -5.42 3.59 13.51
C HIS A 41 -5.54 2.42 12.52
N LEU A 42 -4.76 1.37 12.73
CA LEU A 42 -4.83 0.16 11.90
C LEU A 42 -6.18 -0.54 12.10
N GLU A 43 -6.86 -0.83 11.00
CA GLU A 43 -8.13 -1.55 10.97
C GLU A 43 -8.18 -2.42 9.71
N TYR A 44 -8.59 -3.68 9.86
CA TYR A 44 -8.60 -4.65 8.77
C TYR A 44 -9.99 -5.22 8.48
N VAL A 45 -10.99 -4.90 9.31
CA VAL A 45 -12.38 -5.32 9.12
C VAL A 45 -13.13 -4.36 8.19
N ASP A 46 -13.03 -3.06 8.45
CA ASP A 46 -13.71 -2.02 7.67
C ASP A 46 -12.84 -0.74 7.61
N PRO A 47 -11.71 -0.78 6.86
CA PRO A 47 -10.82 0.37 6.77
C PRO A 47 -11.46 1.50 5.95
N HIS A 48 -11.23 2.73 6.37
CA HIS A 48 -11.59 3.92 5.61
C HIS A 48 -10.71 4.08 4.36
N TYR A 49 -9.42 3.79 4.50
CA TYR A 49 -8.47 3.80 3.39
C TYR A 49 -7.42 2.71 3.54
N LEU A 50 -6.80 2.34 2.42
CA LEU A 50 -5.68 1.41 2.35
C LEU A 50 -4.39 2.18 2.03
N MET A 51 -3.31 1.82 2.71
CA MET A 51 -1.95 2.27 2.41
C MET A 51 -1.14 1.06 1.94
N LEU A 52 -0.56 1.16 0.75
CA LEU A 52 0.29 0.16 0.15
C LEU A 52 1.75 0.56 0.38
N VAL A 53 2.48 -0.24 1.18
CA VAL A 53 3.88 0.02 1.51
C VAL A 53 4.79 -0.89 0.68
N PRO A 54 5.74 -0.37 -0.10
CA PRO A 54 6.53 -1.19 -1.02
C PRO A 54 7.70 -1.91 -0.37
N PHE A 55 7.89 -3.19 -0.73
CA PHE A 55 8.95 -4.07 -0.25
C PHE A 55 9.69 -4.73 -1.43
N LYS A 56 11.02 -4.81 -1.33
CA LYS A 56 11.86 -5.52 -2.30
C LYS A 56 11.84 -7.04 -2.08
N GLU A 57 11.84 -7.45 -0.82
CA GLU A 57 11.88 -8.85 -0.41
C GLU A 57 11.04 -9.03 0.86
N LEU A 58 10.40 -10.20 0.98
CA LEU A 58 9.64 -10.57 2.17
C LEU A 58 10.58 -11.15 3.22
N SER A 59 10.36 -10.78 4.49
CA SER A 59 11.12 -11.36 5.60
C SER A 59 10.52 -12.71 6.00
N ALA A 60 11.37 -13.71 6.22
CA ALA A 60 10.95 -15.00 6.79
C ALA A 60 10.69 -14.92 8.32
N THR A 61 10.96 -13.78 8.95
CA THR A 61 10.78 -13.61 10.40
C THR A 61 9.29 -13.53 10.74
N ARG A 62 8.84 -14.41 11.64
CA ARG A 62 7.43 -14.49 12.05
C ARG A 62 6.85 -13.17 12.60
N SER A 63 7.67 -12.35 13.26
CA SER A 63 7.25 -11.03 13.76
C SER A 63 7.08 -9.96 12.67
N LYS A 64 7.44 -10.29 11.43
CA LYS A 64 7.29 -9.45 10.23
C LYS A 64 6.33 -10.09 9.22
N MET A 65 5.58 -11.12 9.63
CA MET A 65 4.51 -11.67 8.82
C MET A 65 3.31 -10.73 8.87
N ASP A 66 2.84 -10.33 7.69
CA ASP A 66 1.71 -9.45 7.49
C ASP A 66 1.06 -9.79 6.14
N VAL A 67 0.06 -9.04 5.73
CA VAL A 67 -0.60 -9.19 4.42
C VAL A 67 0.24 -8.48 3.36
N TYR A 68 0.76 -9.28 2.44
CA TYR A 68 1.55 -8.80 1.30
C TYR A 68 0.92 -9.28 0.00
N GLU A 69 0.91 -8.40 -0.98
CA GLU A 69 0.52 -8.73 -2.36
C GLU A 69 1.69 -8.49 -3.32
N ALA A 70 1.75 -9.30 -4.37
CA ALA A 70 2.70 -9.05 -5.46
C ALA A 70 2.32 -7.75 -6.17
N ILE A 71 3.32 -6.94 -6.51
CA ILE A 71 3.09 -5.62 -7.12
C ILE A 71 2.39 -5.71 -8.49
N ASP A 72 2.52 -6.84 -9.18
CA ASP A 72 1.93 -7.13 -10.49
C ASP A 72 0.70 -8.04 -10.44
N SER A 73 0.22 -8.36 -9.23
CA SER A 73 -0.98 -9.18 -9.02
C SER A 73 -2.23 -8.56 -9.65
N ASP A 74 -3.19 -9.43 -10.00
CA ASP A 74 -4.45 -9.01 -10.61
C ASP A 74 -5.24 -8.08 -9.68
N ILE A 75 -5.24 -8.35 -8.37
CA ILE A 75 -5.94 -7.52 -7.38
C ILE A 75 -5.39 -6.08 -7.32
N ILE A 76 -4.07 -5.90 -7.37
CA ILE A 76 -3.45 -4.56 -7.40
C ILE A 76 -3.80 -3.83 -8.70
N ARG A 77 -3.85 -4.54 -9.83
CA ARG A 77 -4.27 -3.97 -11.13
C ARG A 77 -5.74 -3.57 -11.12
N GLU A 78 -6.60 -4.34 -10.47
CA GLU A 78 -8.01 -3.99 -10.27
C GLU A 78 -8.15 -2.76 -9.39
N TRP A 79 -7.42 -2.69 -8.29
CA TRP A 79 -7.42 -1.52 -7.39
C TRP A 79 -6.99 -0.23 -8.07
N VAL A 80 -5.99 -0.28 -8.97
CA VAL A 80 -5.63 0.89 -9.79
C VAL A 80 -6.82 1.35 -10.64
N LYS A 81 -7.52 0.43 -11.31
CA LYS A 81 -8.69 0.78 -12.16
C LYS A 81 -9.84 1.34 -11.33
N THR A 82 -10.06 0.81 -10.12
CA THR A 82 -11.13 1.26 -9.22
C THR A 82 -10.80 2.61 -8.57
N ALA A 83 -9.53 2.87 -8.23
CA ALA A 83 -9.09 4.16 -7.69
C ALA A 83 -9.38 5.32 -8.66
N ASP A 84 -9.38 5.06 -9.96
CA ASP A 84 -9.70 6.06 -11.00
C ASP A 84 -11.21 6.30 -11.19
N THR A 85 -12.10 5.48 -10.60
CA THR A 85 -13.52 5.39 -11.03
C THR A 85 -14.60 5.43 -9.93
N SER A 86 -14.28 5.44 -8.63
CA SER A 86 -15.30 5.16 -7.59
C SER A 86 -15.18 5.95 -6.27
N ASP A 87 -16.34 6.23 -5.66
CA ASP A 87 -16.57 6.68 -4.24
C ASP A 87 -16.24 5.59 -3.18
N ARG A 88 -15.27 4.70 -3.44
CA ARG A 88 -14.92 3.58 -2.55
C ARG A 88 -13.57 3.82 -1.88
N VAL A 89 -13.31 3.04 -0.82
CA VAL A 89 -12.09 3.01 0.02
C VAL A 89 -10.88 3.58 -0.73
N GLU A 90 -10.35 4.69 -0.24
CA GLU A 90 -9.22 5.36 -0.89
C GLU A 90 -7.97 4.48 -0.78
N ILE A 91 -7.22 4.33 -1.88
CA ILE A 91 -6.02 3.50 -1.91
C ILE A 91 -4.82 4.35 -2.26
N PHE A 92 -3.87 4.38 -1.32
CA PHE A 92 -2.67 5.18 -1.41
C PHE A 92 -1.43 4.31 -1.47
N LEU A 93 -0.40 4.83 -2.12
CA LEU A 93 0.94 4.26 -2.10
C LEU A 93 1.82 5.09 -1.16
N ALA A 94 2.46 4.43 -0.20
CA ALA A 94 3.41 5.08 0.67
C ALA A 94 4.63 5.59 -0.12
N GLY A 95 5.20 6.71 0.34
CA GLY A 95 6.45 7.24 -0.21
C GLY A 95 7.58 6.24 -0.07
N ALA A 96 8.02 5.64 -1.19
CA ALA A 96 9.22 4.82 -1.22
C ALA A 96 10.45 5.72 -1.19
N ASN A 97 11.20 5.71 -0.08
CA ASN A 97 12.53 6.28 -0.01
C ASN A 97 13.49 5.58 -0.99
#